data_AF-A0A4Q2AD11-F1
#
_entry.id   AF-A0A4Q2AD11-F1
#
_cell.length_a   1.000
_cell.length_b   1.000
_cell.length_c   1.000
_cell.angle_alpha   90.00
_cell.angle_beta   90.00
_cell.angle_gamma   90.00
#
_symmetry.space_group_name_H-M   'P 1'
#
loop_
_entity.id
_entity.type
_entity.pdbx_description
1 polymer ?
#
loop_
_entity_poly.entity_id
_entity_poly.type
_entity_poly.pdbx_seq_one_letter_code
_entity_poly.pdbx_strand_id
1 'polypeptide(L)'
;MRDTKHLNRLAKGQVLTFAATGLTVIFGGNGSGKSGYARALKRACRARDQIEPVHPDASDPLAQTHIPEATFDVLDQDVDVTLTWKRGVEPPEKLSTIAVFDSHCARVYLTAEQEAAIAPYGLSVVEDLGSKVLPRLKRQLEQERAAIDIDHSPYKGLHGDTAVGRVIASLSHKTDVATVQNLGKLNQAELDRLTELEKLLKEADPKAAATNLSGQSKRVAEVSQRLDKAHAWVKEESIQRLRELVEGAATASRAELIAAEAFRAGETLLPGTGEPIWKMLFEAARRYSEEVAYPEHAFPHTDDAVCVLCQQSLADGAPRLARFEQFIRADAATAAQKARNALKAGVDKITTAVLSQEMQASLSHELEALENGLPALVTAFEASIEVKRRAMLTAVDTGNGTCYLPCRKIPVPSLWRWSTG
;
A
#
# COMPACT_ATOMS: atom_id res chain seq x y z
N MET A 1 55.41 -56.06 52.60
CA MET A 1 55.36 -54.60 52.39
C MET A 1 56.77 -54.05 52.50
N ARG A 2 57.26 -53.34 51.48
CA ARG A 2 58.62 -52.79 51.42
C ARG A 2 58.63 -51.42 50.74
N ASP A 3 59.80 -50.80 50.65
CA ASP A 3 60.04 -49.54 49.93
C ASP A 3 59.10 -48.41 50.36
N THR A 4 58.82 -48.31 51.66
CA THR A 4 57.97 -47.25 52.21
C THR A 4 58.65 -45.90 52.09
N LYS A 5 58.00 -44.94 51.43
CA LYS A 5 58.50 -43.55 51.31
C LYS A 5 57.51 -42.57 51.88
N HIS A 6 57.99 -41.65 52.72
CA HIS A 6 57.19 -40.57 53.30
C HIS A 6 56.03 -41.05 54.19
N LEU A 7 56.14 -42.27 54.75
CA LEU A 7 55.25 -42.81 55.77
C LEU A 7 55.88 -42.57 57.14
N ASN A 8 55.38 -41.59 57.91
CA ASN A 8 55.94 -41.21 59.21
C ASN A 8 57.47 -41.02 59.09
N ARG A 9 58.23 -41.35 60.15
CA ARG A 9 59.69 -41.44 60.16
C ARG A 9 60.15 -42.90 60.07
N LEU A 10 59.60 -43.67 59.12
CA LEU A 10 60.06 -45.04 58.87
C LEU A 10 61.43 -45.03 58.20
N ALA A 11 62.34 -45.89 58.65
CA ALA A 11 63.68 -45.99 58.07
C ALA A 11 63.61 -46.51 56.62
N LYS A 12 64.50 -45.99 55.76
CA LYS A 12 64.60 -46.42 54.36
C LYS A 12 65.08 -47.88 54.28
N GLY A 13 64.60 -48.62 53.28
CA GLY A 13 65.02 -50.01 53.02
C GLY A 13 64.47 -51.06 53.99
N GLN A 14 63.50 -50.70 54.83
CA GLN A 14 62.84 -51.66 55.73
C GLN A 14 61.84 -52.53 54.96
N VAL A 15 61.77 -53.80 55.34
CA VAL A 15 60.83 -54.79 54.76
C VAL A 15 60.02 -55.38 55.90
N LEU A 16 58.70 -55.26 55.80
CA LEU A 16 57.74 -55.91 56.69
C LEU A 16 57.19 -57.16 56.00
N THR A 17 57.63 -58.32 56.47
CA THR A 17 57.29 -59.65 55.94
C THR A 17 56.19 -60.29 56.79
N PHE A 18 55.25 -60.96 56.12
CA PHE A 18 54.20 -61.75 56.74
C PHE A 18 54.38 -63.22 56.38
N ALA A 19 54.13 -64.13 57.32
CA ALA A 19 54.10 -65.56 57.04
C ALA A 19 52.93 -65.88 56.09
N ALA A 20 53.16 -66.73 55.09
CA ALA A 20 52.13 -67.12 54.12
C ALA A 20 50.97 -67.89 54.77
N THR A 21 51.24 -68.59 55.89
CA THR A 21 50.23 -69.29 56.68
C THR A 21 50.48 -69.07 58.18
N GLY A 22 49.39 -69.02 58.96
CA GLY A 22 49.44 -68.87 60.42
C GLY A 22 49.37 -67.42 60.90
N LEU A 23 49.98 -67.15 62.06
CA LEU A 23 49.95 -65.86 62.75
C LEU A 23 51.32 -65.19 62.72
N THR A 24 51.39 -63.95 62.22
CA THR A 24 52.59 -63.11 62.30
C THR A 24 52.43 -62.09 63.42
N VAL A 25 53.33 -62.11 64.40
CA VAL A 25 53.34 -61.14 65.52
C VAL A 25 54.47 -60.13 65.32
N ILE A 26 54.11 -58.85 65.13
CA ILE A 26 55.05 -57.75 65.00
C ILE A 26 55.02 -56.92 66.29
N PHE A 27 56.14 -56.90 67.03
CA PHE A 27 56.27 -56.18 68.29
C PHE A 27 57.50 -55.27 68.30
N GLY A 28 57.56 -54.35 69.24
CA GLY A 28 58.66 -53.40 69.39
C GLY A 28 58.31 -52.28 70.38
N GLY A 29 59.30 -51.51 70.82
CA GLY A 29 59.09 -50.39 71.76
C GLY A 29 58.23 -49.25 71.21
N ASN A 30 57.87 -48.30 72.08
CA ASN A 30 57.20 -47.07 71.64
C ASN A 30 58.12 -46.29 70.68
N GLY A 31 57.54 -45.73 69.61
CA GLY A 31 58.30 -45.03 68.56
C GLY A 31 58.95 -45.94 67.50
N SER A 32 58.79 -47.27 67.57
CA SER A 32 59.40 -48.20 66.60
C SER A 32 58.73 -48.24 65.21
N GLY A 33 57.76 -47.37 64.93
CA GLY A 33 57.11 -47.29 63.62
C GLY A 33 55.91 -48.22 63.38
N LYS A 34 55.53 -49.09 64.33
CA LYS A 34 54.38 -50.03 64.19
C LYS A 34 53.09 -49.35 63.72
N SER A 35 52.69 -48.25 64.36
CA SER A 35 51.50 -47.49 63.98
C SER A 35 51.62 -46.83 62.60
N GLY A 36 52.84 -46.52 62.15
CA GLY A 36 53.09 -46.00 60.80
C GLY A 36 52.77 -47.04 59.72
N TYR A 37 53.24 -48.28 59.91
CA TYR A 37 52.88 -49.41 59.04
C TYR A 37 51.38 -49.69 59.07
N ALA A 38 50.76 -49.72 60.26
CA ALA A 38 49.33 -49.99 60.40
C ALA A 38 48.46 -48.96 59.65
N ARG A 39 48.80 -47.66 59.72
CA ARG A 39 48.07 -46.59 58.99
C ARG A 39 48.16 -46.77 57.48
N ALA A 40 49.33 -47.11 56.97
CA ALA A 40 49.50 -47.35 55.54
C ALA A 40 48.76 -48.60 55.07
N LEU A 41 48.78 -49.68 55.86
CA LEU A 41 47.97 -50.87 55.61
C LEU A 41 46.48 -50.55 55.61
N LYS A 42 45.97 -49.76 56.55
CA LYS A 42 44.56 -49.31 56.57
C LYS A 42 44.16 -48.51 55.33
N ARG A 43 45.10 -47.76 54.73
CA ARG A 43 44.85 -46.96 53.52
C ARG A 43 45.04 -47.73 52.22
N ALA A 44 45.90 -48.73 52.20
CA ALA A 44 46.17 -49.55 51.03
C ALA A 44 45.21 -50.74 50.89
N CYS A 45 44.74 -51.27 52.03
CA CYS A 45 43.90 -52.47 52.11
C CYS A 45 42.50 -52.11 52.64
N ARG A 46 41.63 -53.11 52.82
CA ARG A 46 40.27 -52.91 53.33
C ARG A 46 40.25 -52.69 54.84
N ALA A 47 40.02 -51.46 55.28
CA ALA A 47 39.75 -51.09 56.67
C ALA A 47 38.47 -50.24 56.78
N ARG A 48 37.74 -50.36 57.90
CA ARG A 48 36.56 -49.51 58.18
C ARG A 48 36.95 -48.12 58.66
N ASP A 49 38.04 -48.01 59.44
CA ASP A 49 38.61 -46.71 59.77
C ASP A 49 39.52 -46.23 58.65
N GLN A 50 38.95 -45.40 57.76
CA GLN A 50 39.70 -44.63 56.77
C GLN A 50 39.81 -43.14 57.15
N ILE A 51 39.58 -42.78 58.42
CA ILE A 51 39.64 -41.38 58.84
C ILE A 51 41.09 -41.03 59.21
N GLU A 52 41.79 -41.92 59.90
CA GLU A 52 43.17 -41.67 60.33
C GLU A 52 44.11 -41.45 59.13
N PRO A 53 44.76 -40.27 59.00
CA PRO A 53 45.68 -40.01 57.90
C PRO A 53 47.04 -40.70 58.12
N VAL A 54 47.70 -41.08 57.03
CA VAL A 54 49.13 -41.42 57.09
C VAL A 54 49.93 -40.14 57.28
N HIS A 55 50.58 -40.01 58.43
CA HIS A 55 51.30 -38.80 58.80
C HIS A 55 52.65 -38.69 58.07
N PRO A 56 53.08 -37.47 57.71
CA PRO A 56 54.43 -37.21 57.20
C PRO A 56 55.50 -37.34 58.30
N ASP A 57 56.79 -37.30 57.92
CA ASP A 57 57.89 -37.18 58.87
C ASP A 57 57.86 -35.80 59.53
N ALA A 58 57.72 -35.75 60.85
CA ALA A 58 57.67 -34.50 61.61
C ALA A 58 59.01 -33.75 61.66
N SER A 59 60.12 -34.40 61.30
CA SER A 59 61.47 -33.80 61.30
C SER A 59 61.87 -33.19 59.95
N ASP A 60 61.08 -33.40 58.91
CA ASP A 60 61.34 -32.88 57.56
C ASP A 60 60.39 -31.70 57.24
N PRO A 61 60.91 -30.46 57.10
CA PRO A 61 60.09 -29.27 56.83
C PRO A 61 59.40 -29.29 55.45
N LEU A 62 59.82 -30.16 54.53
CA LEU A 62 59.19 -30.34 53.21
C LEU A 62 58.21 -31.53 53.17
N ALA A 63 58.04 -32.25 54.28
CA ALA A 63 57.32 -33.52 54.32
C ALA A 63 55.83 -33.44 53.92
N GLN A 64 55.21 -32.26 54.00
CA GLN A 64 53.82 -32.04 53.55
C GLN A 64 53.66 -32.08 52.03
N THR A 65 54.73 -31.80 51.28
CA THR A 65 54.73 -31.85 49.80
C THR A 65 54.93 -33.26 49.25
N HIS A 66 55.33 -34.21 50.10
CA HIS A 66 55.59 -35.58 49.71
C HIS A 66 54.34 -36.46 49.78
N ILE A 67 54.23 -37.39 48.83
CA ILE A 67 53.13 -38.36 48.74
C ILE A 67 53.61 -39.68 49.37
N PRO A 68 52.97 -40.17 50.44
CA PRO A 68 53.22 -41.48 51.00
C PRO A 68 52.99 -42.57 49.97
N GLU A 69 53.98 -43.45 49.81
CA GLU A 69 53.91 -44.60 48.92
C GLU A 69 54.57 -45.84 49.54
N ALA A 70 54.08 -47.02 49.17
CA ALA A 70 54.61 -48.29 49.61
C ALA A 70 54.37 -49.39 48.57
N THR A 71 55.27 -50.38 48.55
CA THR A 71 55.20 -51.55 47.67
C THR A 71 54.76 -52.78 48.46
N PHE A 72 53.82 -53.52 47.91
CA PHE A 72 53.25 -54.74 48.45
C PHE A 72 53.55 -55.89 47.50
N ASP A 73 54.36 -56.84 47.95
CA ASP A 73 54.51 -58.12 47.28
C ASP A 73 53.44 -59.06 47.87
N VAL A 74 52.54 -59.57 47.04
CA VAL A 74 51.41 -60.43 47.42
C VAL A 74 51.41 -61.71 46.59
N LEU A 75 51.00 -62.82 47.19
CA LEU A 75 50.79 -64.08 46.47
C LEU A 75 49.32 -64.12 46.02
N ASP A 76 49.08 -64.13 44.71
CA ASP A 76 47.75 -64.24 44.12
C ASP A 76 47.70 -65.44 43.19
N GLN A 77 46.86 -66.43 43.50
CA GLN A 77 46.76 -67.71 42.78
C GLN A 77 48.13 -68.38 42.55
N ASP A 78 48.97 -68.45 43.59
CA ASP A 78 50.34 -68.99 43.57
C ASP A 78 51.34 -68.23 42.68
N VAL A 79 51.01 -67.00 42.25
CA VAL A 79 51.91 -66.11 41.52
C VAL A 79 52.27 -64.90 42.37
N ASP A 80 53.56 -64.59 42.46
CA ASP A 80 54.06 -63.39 43.13
C ASP A 80 53.73 -62.13 42.30
N VAL A 81 52.96 -61.22 42.88
CA VAL A 81 52.54 -59.96 42.26
C VAL A 81 53.03 -58.78 43.09
N THR A 82 53.71 -57.83 42.43
CA THR A 82 54.13 -56.57 43.04
C THR A 82 53.07 -55.49 42.80
N LEU A 83 52.55 -54.87 43.86
CA LEU A 83 51.53 -53.83 43.84
C LEU A 83 52.05 -52.55 44.51
N THR A 84 51.83 -51.40 43.89
CA THR A 84 52.24 -50.11 44.44
C THR A 84 51.03 -49.30 44.90
N TRP A 85 51.04 -48.85 46.14
CA TRP A 85 50.04 -47.94 46.69
C TRP A 85 50.62 -46.53 46.84
N LYS A 86 49.80 -45.52 46.51
CA LYS A 86 50.11 -44.09 46.72
C LYS A 86 48.93 -43.37 47.33
N ARG A 87 49.18 -42.48 48.29
CA ARG A 87 48.11 -41.66 48.89
C ARG A 87 47.44 -40.78 47.83
N GLY A 88 46.11 -40.85 47.74
CA GLY A 88 45.30 -40.05 46.81
C GLY A 88 45.01 -40.71 45.46
N VAL A 89 45.56 -41.90 45.23
CA VAL A 89 45.22 -42.76 44.07
C VAL A 89 44.39 -43.94 44.58
N GLU A 90 43.45 -44.40 43.77
CA GLU A 90 42.65 -45.59 44.09
C GLU A 90 43.58 -46.80 44.33
N PRO A 91 43.49 -47.49 45.48
CA PRO A 91 44.34 -48.64 45.76
C PRO A 91 44.10 -49.80 44.78
N PRO A 92 45.13 -50.60 44.45
CA PRO A 92 44.97 -51.79 43.62
C PRO A 92 43.90 -52.74 44.18
N GLU A 93 42.96 -53.18 43.33
CA GLU A 93 41.80 -54.00 43.72
C GLU A 93 42.19 -55.25 44.52
N LYS A 94 43.31 -55.89 44.17
CA LYS A 94 43.81 -57.09 44.87
C LYS A 94 44.07 -56.85 46.36
N LEU A 95 44.45 -55.63 46.77
CA LEU A 95 44.66 -55.29 48.18
C LEU A 95 43.35 -55.16 48.97
N SER A 96 42.20 -54.98 48.30
CA SER A 96 40.88 -54.90 48.95
C SER A 96 40.43 -56.22 49.60
N THR A 97 41.06 -57.34 49.19
CA THR A 97 40.83 -58.66 49.78
C THR A 97 41.45 -58.81 51.17
N ILE A 98 42.45 -57.97 51.52
CA ILE A 98 43.14 -58.00 52.79
C ILE A 98 42.39 -57.10 53.78
N ALA A 99 41.89 -57.69 54.86
CA ALA A 99 41.20 -56.96 55.92
C ALA A 99 42.20 -56.47 57.00
N VAL A 100 42.19 -55.17 57.28
CA VAL A 100 43.02 -54.56 58.32
C VAL A 100 42.13 -54.04 59.44
N PHE A 101 42.43 -54.44 60.68
CA PHE A 101 41.64 -54.12 61.85
C PHE A 101 42.51 -53.64 63.01
N ASP A 102 42.11 -52.56 63.66
CA ASP A 102 42.72 -52.03 64.88
C ASP A 102 41.65 -51.52 65.87
N SER A 103 42.10 -50.96 67.00
CA SER A 103 41.20 -50.40 68.01
C SER A 103 40.37 -49.21 67.52
N HIS A 104 40.81 -48.48 66.49
CA HIS A 104 40.05 -47.39 65.89
C HIS A 104 38.94 -47.93 64.98
N CYS A 105 39.22 -48.97 64.19
CA CYS A 105 38.20 -49.73 63.45
C CYS A 105 37.10 -50.26 64.39
N ALA A 106 37.47 -50.79 65.56
CA ALA A 106 36.52 -51.28 66.56
C ALA A 106 35.59 -50.18 67.10
N ARG A 107 36.11 -48.95 67.28
CA ARG A 107 35.31 -47.81 67.73
C ARG A 107 34.30 -47.36 66.67
N VAL A 108 34.67 -47.39 65.39
CA VAL A 108 33.74 -47.10 64.28
C VAL A 108 32.54 -48.06 64.28
N TYR A 109 32.71 -49.33 64.68
CA TYR A 109 31.60 -50.27 64.84
C TYR A 109 30.60 -49.89 65.95
N LEU A 110 31.04 -49.16 66.98
CA LEU A 110 30.22 -48.84 68.15
C LEU A 110 29.62 -47.44 68.11
N THR A 111 30.25 -46.48 67.42
CA THR A 111 29.90 -45.06 67.53
C THR A 111 29.37 -44.42 66.24
N ALA A 112 29.51 -45.06 65.08
CA ALA A 112 29.02 -44.49 63.83
C ALA A 112 27.64 -45.08 63.46
N GLU A 113 26.59 -44.25 63.51
CA GLU A 113 25.34 -44.56 62.81
C GLU A 113 25.61 -44.53 61.30
N GLN A 114 25.67 -45.71 60.68
CA GLN A 114 25.61 -45.85 59.23
C GLN A 114 24.59 -46.94 58.90
N GLU A 115 23.78 -46.68 57.88
CA GLU A 115 22.82 -47.64 57.33
C GLU A 115 23.54 -48.95 56.99
N ALA A 116 23.07 -50.04 57.58
CA ALA A 116 23.42 -51.37 57.11
C ALA A 116 22.81 -51.58 55.72
N ALA A 117 23.48 -51.11 54.67
CA ALA A 117 23.07 -51.37 53.29
C ALA A 117 23.46 -52.79 52.88
N ILE A 118 22.75 -53.78 53.41
CA ILE A 118 22.60 -55.06 52.71
C ILE A 118 21.38 -54.89 51.82
N ALA A 119 21.59 -54.35 50.63
CA ALA A 119 20.55 -54.29 49.60
C ALA A 119 20.39 -55.69 48.98
N PRO A 120 19.21 -56.33 49.08
CA PRO A 120 18.95 -57.59 48.40
C PRO A 120 19.07 -57.40 46.88
N TYR A 121 19.61 -58.40 46.20
CA TYR A 121 19.71 -58.40 44.74
C TYR A 121 18.33 -58.16 44.11
N GLY A 122 18.20 -57.12 43.27
CA GLY A 122 16.96 -56.74 42.59
C GLY A 122 16.29 -55.46 43.10
N LEU A 123 16.59 -54.98 44.30
CA LEU A 123 15.99 -53.73 44.82
C LEU A 123 16.57 -52.47 44.14
N SER A 124 17.77 -52.58 43.56
CA SER A 124 18.41 -51.52 42.77
C SER A 124 17.59 -51.09 41.55
N VAL A 125 16.68 -51.95 41.05
CA VAL A 125 15.82 -51.62 39.91
C VAL A 125 14.86 -50.47 40.24
N VAL A 126 14.31 -50.45 41.47
CA VAL A 126 13.39 -49.39 41.91
C VAL A 126 14.15 -48.08 42.14
N GLU A 127 15.35 -48.18 42.71
CA GLU A 127 16.24 -47.04 42.89
C GLU A 127 16.73 -46.47 41.56
N ASP A 128 17.13 -47.31 40.60
CA ASP A 128 17.55 -46.91 39.26
C ASP A 128 16.39 -46.32 38.45
N LEU A 129 15.17 -46.85 38.60
CA LEU A 129 13.98 -46.25 37.99
C LEU A 129 13.77 -44.81 38.50
N GLY A 130 13.84 -44.60 39.82
CA GLY A 130 13.65 -43.30 40.44
C GLY A 130 14.78 -42.31 40.18
N SER A 131 16.03 -42.75 40.29
CA SER A 131 17.23 -41.89 40.25
C SER A 131 17.82 -41.70 38.86
N LYS A 132 17.63 -42.64 37.92
CA LYS A 132 18.22 -42.60 36.58
C LYS A 132 17.19 -42.47 35.47
N VAL A 133 16.18 -43.35 35.45
CA VAL A 133 15.24 -43.44 34.32
C VAL A 133 14.27 -42.25 34.30
N LEU A 134 13.57 -41.98 35.40
CA LEU A 134 12.60 -40.87 35.46
C LEU A 134 13.24 -39.50 35.21
N PRO A 135 14.43 -39.16 35.77
CA PRO A 135 15.08 -37.88 35.47
C PRO A 135 15.54 -37.78 34.02
N ARG A 136 15.97 -38.88 33.40
CA ARG A 136 16.34 -38.90 31.97
C ARG A 136 15.11 -38.68 31.08
N LEU A 137 14.01 -39.36 31.36
CA LEU A 137 12.74 -39.20 30.63
C LEU A 137 12.21 -37.77 30.76
N LYS A 138 12.20 -37.22 31.98
CA LYS A 138 11.81 -35.83 32.23
C LYS A 138 12.66 -34.86 31.41
N ARG A 139 13.98 -35.07 31.37
CA ARG A 139 14.90 -34.22 30.60
C ARG A 139 14.61 -34.29 29.10
N GLN A 140 14.35 -35.47 28.56
CA GLN A 140 13.99 -35.63 27.15
C GLN A 140 12.67 -34.92 26.82
N LEU A 141 11.64 -35.07 27.66
CA LEU A 141 10.35 -34.38 27.48
C LEU A 141 10.48 -32.86 27.57
N GLU A 142 11.26 -32.34 28.52
CA GLU A 142 11.49 -30.89 28.62
C GLU A 142 12.30 -30.36 27.43
N GLN A 143 13.25 -31.14 26.90
CA GLN A 143 13.97 -30.79 25.67
C GLN A 143 13.06 -30.76 24.45
N GLU A 144 12.19 -31.76 24.28
CA GLU A 144 11.19 -31.78 23.20
C GLU A 144 10.21 -30.60 23.32
N ARG A 145 9.71 -30.33 24.52
CA ARG A 145 8.82 -29.19 24.78
C ARG A 145 9.50 -27.85 24.47
N ALA A 146 10.75 -27.67 24.90
CA ALA A 146 11.50 -26.45 24.62
C ALA A 146 11.79 -26.28 23.11
N ALA A 147 11.95 -27.38 22.37
CA ALA A 147 12.10 -27.34 20.91
C ALA A 147 10.80 -26.99 20.16
N ILE A 148 9.63 -27.13 20.81
CA ILE A 148 8.31 -26.83 20.24
C ILE A 148 7.81 -25.42 20.62
N ASP A 149 8.48 -24.73 21.55
CA ASP A 149 8.14 -23.35 21.92
C ASP A 149 8.54 -22.39 20.78
N ILE A 150 7.63 -22.21 19.83
CA ILE A 150 7.83 -21.39 18.64
C ILE A 150 7.49 -19.94 18.98
N ASP A 151 8.46 -19.05 18.81
CA ASP A 151 8.22 -17.61 18.91
C ASP A 151 7.29 -17.13 17.79
N HIS A 152 6.11 -16.64 18.17
CA HIS A 152 5.11 -16.11 17.26
C HIS A 152 5.35 -14.63 16.89
N SER A 153 6.31 -13.95 17.53
CA SER A 153 6.59 -12.52 17.33
C SER A 153 6.83 -12.10 15.87
N PRO A 154 7.54 -12.88 15.02
CA PRO A 154 7.74 -12.52 13.61
C PRO A 154 6.44 -12.40 12.80
N TYR A 155 5.38 -13.10 13.22
CA TYR A 155 4.10 -13.13 12.53
C TYR A 155 3.12 -12.07 13.04
N LYS A 156 3.56 -11.19 13.95
CA LYS A 156 2.68 -10.21 14.58
C LYS A 156 1.95 -9.31 13.57
N GLY A 157 2.63 -8.94 12.48
CA GLY A 157 2.08 -8.13 11.40
C GLY A 157 1.08 -8.84 10.48
N LEU A 158 0.96 -10.17 10.59
CA LEU A 158 0.02 -10.98 9.82
C LEU A 158 -1.30 -11.24 10.57
N HIS A 159 -1.38 -10.89 11.86
CA HIS A 159 -2.62 -10.98 12.62
C HIS A 159 -3.63 -9.91 12.21
N GLY A 160 -4.91 -10.22 12.38
CA GLY A 160 -6.02 -9.32 12.04
C GLY A 160 -7.13 -10.07 11.31
N ASP A 161 -8.09 -9.32 10.75
CA ASP A 161 -9.24 -9.88 10.04
C ASP A 161 -8.96 -10.19 8.56
N THR A 162 -7.78 -10.74 8.28
CA THR A 162 -7.39 -11.22 6.95
C THR A 162 -7.54 -12.74 6.88
N ALA A 163 -7.60 -13.31 5.67
CA ALA A 163 -7.62 -14.76 5.50
C ALA A 163 -6.41 -15.43 6.18
N VAL A 164 -5.21 -14.83 6.04
CA VAL A 164 -3.98 -15.27 6.71
C VAL A 164 -4.08 -15.14 8.23
N GLY A 165 -4.56 -13.99 8.74
CA GLY A 165 -4.69 -13.74 10.18
C GLY A 165 -5.64 -14.70 10.89
N ARG A 166 -6.76 -15.06 10.25
CA ARG A 166 -7.71 -16.07 10.77
C ARG A 166 -7.10 -17.48 10.82
N VAL A 167 -6.30 -17.85 9.82
CA VAL A 167 -5.59 -19.14 9.83
C VAL A 167 -4.52 -19.16 10.91
N ILE A 168 -3.73 -18.10 11.06
CA ILE A 168 -2.71 -18.01 12.13
C ILE A 168 -3.36 -18.12 13.52
N ALA A 169 -4.49 -17.45 13.74
CA ALA A 169 -5.22 -17.51 15.02
C ALA A 169 -5.82 -18.88 15.35
N SER A 170 -6.01 -19.74 14.34
CA SER A 170 -6.61 -21.08 14.48
C SER A 170 -5.63 -22.23 14.16
N LEU A 171 -4.33 -21.92 14.07
CA LEU A 171 -3.28 -22.90 13.82
C LEU A 171 -3.32 -24.01 14.87
N SER A 172 -3.44 -25.25 14.40
CA SER A 172 -3.46 -26.43 15.24
C SER A 172 -2.92 -27.63 14.45
N HIS A 173 -2.77 -28.77 15.13
CA HIS A 173 -2.39 -30.04 14.49
C HIS A 173 -3.39 -30.52 13.42
N LYS A 174 -4.59 -29.92 13.33
CA LYS A 174 -5.62 -30.23 12.33
C LYS A 174 -5.61 -29.29 11.13
N THR A 175 -4.77 -28.25 11.15
CA THR A 175 -4.71 -27.28 10.06
C THR A 175 -4.19 -27.94 8.80
N ASP A 176 -4.91 -27.77 7.69
CA ASP A 176 -4.50 -28.29 6.39
C ASP A 176 -3.31 -27.50 5.84
N VAL A 177 -2.24 -28.23 5.50
CA VAL A 177 -0.99 -27.66 4.96
C VAL A 177 -1.22 -27.04 3.58
N ALA A 178 -2.10 -27.61 2.76
CA ALA A 178 -2.37 -27.08 1.42
C ALA A 178 -3.03 -25.70 1.48
N THR A 179 -3.93 -25.49 2.44
CA THR A 179 -4.54 -24.18 2.71
C THR A 179 -3.48 -23.12 3.06
N VAL A 180 -2.50 -23.46 3.91
CA VAL A 180 -1.40 -22.55 4.28
C VAL A 180 -0.53 -22.22 3.07
N GLN A 181 -0.18 -23.21 2.24
CA GLN A 181 0.64 -23.01 1.04
C GLN A 181 -0.04 -22.12 0.00
N ASN A 182 -1.36 -22.24 -0.14
CA ASN A 182 -2.12 -21.39 -1.07
C ASN A 182 -2.19 -19.94 -0.60
N LEU A 183 -2.42 -19.71 0.70
CA LEU A 183 -2.42 -18.37 1.29
C LEU A 183 -1.03 -17.71 1.31
N GLY A 184 0.04 -18.51 1.22
CA GLY A 184 1.42 -18.02 1.12
C GLY A 184 1.84 -17.57 -0.29
N LYS A 185 0.98 -17.70 -1.31
CA LYS A 185 1.28 -17.28 -2.68
C LYS A 185 0.49 -16.02 -3.03
N LEU A 186 1.19 -15.05 -3.62
CA LEU A 186 0.55 -13.89 -4.24
C LEU A 186 0.19 -14.23 -5.69
N ASN A 187 -1.00 -13.83 -6.11
CA ASN A 187 -1.40 -13.89 -7.51
C ASN A 187 -0.85 -12.68 -8.30
N GLN A 188 -1.00 -12.68 -9.63
CA GLN A 188 -0.46 -11.62 -10.48
C GLN A 188 -1.05 -10.23 -10.15
N ALA A 189 -2.35 -10.14 -9.87
CA ALA A 189 -2.98 -8.86 -9.53
C ALA A 189 -2.46 -8.30 -8.20
N GLU A 190 -2.14 -9.17 -7.24
CA GLU A 190 -1.54 -8.78 -5.96
C GLU A 190 -0.08 -8.34 -6.13
N LEU A 191 0.69 -8.98 -7.02
CA LEU A 191 2.05 -8.56 -7.36
C LEU A 191 2.08 -7.20 -8.08
N ASP A 192 1.14 -6.98 -9.00
CA ASP A 192 1.00 -5.70 -9.70
C ASP A 192 0.66 -4.60 -8.69
N ARG A 193 -0.27 -4.87 -7.77
CA ARG A 193 -0.65 -3.95 -6.69
C ARG A 193 0.49 -3.69 -5.70
N LEU A 194 1.30 -4.71 -5.38
CA LEU A 194 2.49 -4.53 -4.54
C LEU A 194 3.48 -3.57 -5.21
N THR A 195 3.73 -3.75 -6.51
CA THR A 195 4.60 -2.88 -7.31
C THR A 195 4.07 -1.44 -7.33
N GLU A 196 2.76 -1.27 -7.49
CA GLU A 196 2.09 0.04 -7.40
C GLU A 196 2.26 0.68 -6.03
N LEU A 197 2.01 -0.06 -4.95
CA LEU A 197 2.16 0.42 -3.57
C LEU A 197 3.61 0.80 -3.26
N GLU A 198 4.59 0.03 -3.71
CA GLU A 198 6.01 0.37 -3.56
C GLU A 198 6.35 1.68 -4.29
N LYS A 199 5.80 1.90 -5.47
CA LYS A 199 5.98 3.15 -6.21
C LYS A 199 5.36 4.32 -5.46
N LEU A 200 4.14 4.16 -4.94
CA LEU A 200 3.43 5.17 -4.16
C LEU A 200 4.15 5.51 -2.85
N LEU A 201 4.70 4.52 -2.15
CA LEU A 201 5.46 4.71 -0.91
C LEU A 201 6.83 5.36 -1.14
N LYS A 202 7.41 5.20 -2.33
CA LYS A 202 8.66 5.88 -2.74
C LYS A 202 8.43 7.32 -3.20
N GLU A 203 7.18 7.75 -3.40
CA GLU A 203 6.85 9.12 -3.76
C GLU A 203 7.26 10.06 -2.61
N ALA A 204 8.21 10.95 -2.87
CA ALA A 204 8.81 11.81 -1.84
C ALA A 204 7.80 12.79 -1.22
N ASP A 205 6.77 13.18 -2.00
CA ASP A 205 5.67 14.02 -1.55
C ASP A 205 4.34 13.60 -2.22
N PRO A 206 3.60 12.64 -1.63
CA PRO A 206 2.32 12.17 -2.16
C PRO A 206 1.28 13.29 -2.30
N LYS A 207 1.37 14.35 -1.47
CA LYS A 207 0.45 15.48 -1.50
C LYS A 207 0.72 16.37 -2.71
N ALA A 208 2.00 16.61 -3.03
CA ALA A 208 2.38 17.31 -4.25
C ALA A 208 1.96 16.53 -5.51
N ALA A 209 2.18 15.21 -5.54
CA ALA A 209 1.76 14.34 -6.64
C ALA A 209 0.23 14.37 -6.83
N ALA A 210 -0.55 14.23 -5.75
CA ALA A 210 -2.01 14.33 -5.80
C ALA A 210 -2.50 15.70 -6.29
N THR A 211 -1.85 16.79 -5.84
CA THR A 211 -2.18 18.15 -6.29
C THR A 211 -1.90 18.33 -7.79
N ASN A 212 -0.78 17.78 -8.27
CA ASN A 212 -0.43 17.82 -9.69
C ASN A 212 -1.46 17.06 -10.52
N LEU A 213 -1.76 15.80 -10.19
CA LEU A 213 -2.77 14.98 -10.89
C LEU A 213 -4.16 15.62 -10.87
N SER A 214 -4.56 16.19 -9.74
CA SER A 214 -5.83 16.94 -9.65
C SER A 214 -5.84 18.16 -10.55
N GLY A 215 -4.71 18.88 -10.64
CA GLY A 215 -4.53 19.99 -11.57
C GLY A 215 -4.60 19.55 -13.03
N GLN A 216 -3.99 18.40 -13.37
CA GLN A 216 -4.04 17.83 -14.73
C GLN A 216 -5.48 17.46 -15.11
N SER A 217 -6.19 16.73 -14.24
CA SER A 217 -7.60 16.38 -14.42
C SER A 217 -8.47 17.62 -14.67
N LYS A 218 -8.28 18.68 -13.88
CA LYS A 218 -9.02 19.94 -14.05
C LYS A 218 -8.76 20.59 -15.42
N ARG A 219 -7.50 20.66 -15.87
CA ARG A 219 -7.16 21.23 -17.19
C ARG A 219 -7.77 20.42 -18.34
N VAL A 220 -7.73 19.10 -18.25
CA VAL A 220 -8.37 18.20 -19.23
C VAL A 220 -9.89 18.42 -19.27
N ALA A 221 -10.53 18.54 -18.11
CA ALA A 221 -11.95 18.83 -18.02
C ALA A 221 -12.31 20.21 -18.61
N GLU A 222 -11.48 21.22 -18.39
CA GLU A 222 -11.65 22.56 -19.00
C GLU A 222 -11.59 22.50 -20.53
N VAL A 223 -10.67 21.71 -21.10
CA VAL A 223 -10.61 21.48 -22.56
C VAL A 223 -11.89 20.81 -23.04
N SER A 224 -12.33 19.73 -22.39
CA SER A 224 -13.56 19.02 -22.77
C SER A 224 -14.79 19.95 -22.74
N GLN A 225 -14.97 20.72 -21.66
CA GLN A 225 -16.07 21.69 -21.55
C GLN A 225 -16.00 22.80 -22.61
N ARG A 226 -14.79 23.24 -22.98
CA ARG A 226 -14.60 24.21 -24.05
C ARG A 226 -15.07 23.64 -25.39
N LEU A 227 -14.67 22.41 -25.71
CA LEU A 227 -15.08 21.73 -26.94
C LEU A 227 -16.58 21.48 -26.99
N ASP A 228 -17.22 21.15 -25.86
CA ASP A 228 -18.68 21.07 -25.74
C ASP A 228 -19.37 22.39 -26.10
N LYS A 229 -18.92 23.48 -25.48
CA LYS A 229 -19.48 24.81 -25.72
C LYS A 229 -19.34 25.23 -27.18
N ALA A 230 -18.21 24.91 -27.81
CA ALA A 230 -18.02 25.13 -29.24
C ALA A 230 -18.95 24.26 -30.08
N HIS A 231 -19.05 22.96 -29.77
CA HIS A 231 -19.90 22.02 -30.48
C HIS A 231 -21.39 22.39 -30.41
N ALA A 232 -21.83 22.94 -29.29
CA ALA A 232 -23.21 23.37 -29.08
C ALA A 232 -23.70 24.41 -30.12
N TRP A 233 -22.82 25.16 -30.77
CA TRP A 233 -23.20 26.10 -31.82
C TRP A 233 -23.43 25.45 -33.19
N VAL A 234 -22.88 24.27 -33.42
CA VAL A 234 -22.92 23.56 -34.73
C VAL A 234 -23.59 22.19 -34.66
N LYS A 235 -24.25 21.88 -33.53
CA LYS A 235 -25.10 20.69 -33.38
C LYS A 235 -26.39 20.81 -34.18
N GLU A 236 -27.06 19.69 -34.41
CA GLU A 236 -28.24 19.65 -35.29
C GLU A 236 -29.36 20.56 -34.81
N GLU A 237 -29.58 20.71 -33.49
CA GLU A 237 -30.62 21.60 -32.97
C GLU A 237 -30.32 23.08 -33.26
N SER A 238 -29.04 23.46 -33.24
CA SER A 238 -28.60 24.83 -33.56
C SER A 238 -28.73 25.10 -35.06
N ILE A 239 -28.43 24.09 -35.89
CA ILE A 239 -28.65 24.14 -37.33
C ILE A 239 -30.15 24.27 -37.64
N GLN A 240 -31.00 23.46 -37.00
CA GLN A 240 -32.44 23.49 -37.20
C GLN A 240 -33.04 24.84 -36.77
N ARG A 241 -32.60 25.39 -35.63
CA ARG A 241 -33.04 26.71 -35.19
C ARG A 241 -32.64 27.81 -36.18
N LEU A 242 -31.46 27.71 -36.79
CA LEU A 242 -31.04 28.65 -37.83
C LEU A 242 -31.91 28.51 -39.09
N ARG A 243 -32.26 27.28 -39.51
CA ARG A 243 -33.20 27.03 -40.62
C ARG A 243 -34.55 27.68 -40.36
N GLU A 244 -35.13 27.50 -39.18
CA GLU A 244 -36.42 28.09 -38.80
C GLU A 244 -36.39 29.62 -38.87
N LEU A 245 -35.28 30.25 -38.47
CA LEU A 245 -35.12 31.70 -38.59
C LEU A 245 -35.04 32.16 -40.05
N VAL A 246 -34.33 31.41 -40.91
CA VAL A 246 -34.23 31.70 -42.35
C VAL A 246 -35.59 31.55 -43.03
N GLU A 247 -36.27 30.43 -42.81
CA GLU A 247 -37.60 30.15 -43.36
C GLU A 247 -38.66 31.13 -42.86
N GLY A 248 -38.61 31.46 -41.57
CA GLY A 248 -39.49 32.47 -40.95
C GLY A 248 -39.28 33.85 -41.56
N ALA A 249 -38.03 34.28 -41.76
CA ALA A 249 -37.71 35.56 -42.39
C ALA A 249 -38.14 35.60 -43.88
N ALA A 250 -37.94 34.50 -44.61
CA ALA A 250 -38.38 34.39 -46.02
C ALA A 250 -39.91 34.43 -46.13
N THR A 251 -40.62 33.68 -45.29
CA THR A 251 -42.08 33.63 -45.27
C THR A 251 -42.69 34.98 -44.91
N ALA A 252 -42.16 35.64 -43.86
CA ALA A 252 -42.63 36.95 -43.46
C ALA A 252 -42.32 38.02 -44.51
N SER A 253 -41.16 37.95 -45.18
CA SER A 253 -40.83 38.86 -46.29
C SER A 253 -41.79 38.69 -47.49
N ARG A 254 -42.19 37.45 -47.81
CA ARG A 254 -43.19 37.19 -48.86
C ARG A 254 -44.57 37.72 -48.48
N ALA A 255 -44.99 37.54 -47.23
CA ALA A 255 -46.26 38.08 -46.73
C ALA A 255 -46.28 39.62 -46.77
N GLU A 256 -45.17 40.27 -46.42
CA GLU A 256 -44.98 41.72 -46.56
C GLU A 256 -45.10 42.18 -48.01
N LEU A 257 -44.52 41.45 -48.97
CA LEU A 257 -44.60 41.77 -50.39
C LEU A 257 -46.04 41.69 -50.92
N ILE A 258 -46.77 40.63 -50.58
CA ILE A 258 -48.19 40.48 -50.95
C ILE A 258 -49.03 41.62 -50.35
N ALA A 259 -48.77 41.97 -49.08
CA ALA A 259 -49.43 43.11 -48.45
C ALA A 259 -49.09 44.44 -49.15
N ALA A 260 -47.83 44.62 -49.58
CA ALA A 260 -47.40 45.80 -50.33
C ALA A 260 -48.06 45.90 -51.71
N GLU A 261 -48.22 44.79 -52.42
CA GLU A 261 -48.94 44.73 -53.70
C GLU A 261 -50.42 45.07 -53.53
N ALA A 262 -51.09 44.49 -52.53
CA ALA A 262 -52.47 44.82 -52.19
C ALA A 262 -52.62 46.30 -51.79
N PHE A 263 -51.63 46.85 -51.09
CA PHE A 263 -51.60 48.26 -50.72
C PHE A 263 -51.46 49.22 -51.91
N ARG A 264 -50.72 48.81 -52.96
CA ARG A 264 -50.56 49.58 -54.20
C ARG A 264 -51.79 49.49 -55.11
N ALA A 265 -52.69 48.54 -54.88
CA ALA A 265 -53.87 48.37 -55.72
C ALA A 265 -54.84 49.54 -55.54
N GLY A 266 -55.23 50.19 -56.65
CA GLY A 266 -56.26 51.24 -56.68
C GLY A 266 -55.78 52.68 -56.82
N GLU A 267 -54.47 52.95 -56.80
CA GLU A 267 -53.91 54.30 -57.01
C GLU A 267 -52.51 54.22 -57.66
N THR A 268 -52.19 55.15 -58.57
CA THR A 268 -50.86 55.23 -59.21
C THR A 268 -49.82 55.79 -58.24
N LEU A 269 -49.15 54.89 -57.53
CA LEU A 269 -48.01 55.20 -56.65
C LEU A 269 -46.67 55.06 -57.38
N LEU A 270 -45.62 55.69 -56.85
CA LEU A 270 -44.27 55.54 -57.41
C LEU A 270 -43.79 54.09 -57.30
N PRO A 271 -43.01 53.59 -58.29
CA PRO A 271 -42.35 52.29 -58.18
C PRO A 271 -41.57 52.17 -56.87
N GLY A 272 -41.70 51.04 -56.17
CA GLY A 272 -41.06 50.81 -54.87
C GLY A 272 -41.82 51.35 -53.66
N THR A 273 -42.99 51.99 -53.82
CA THR A 273 -43.81 52.44 -52.67
C THR A 273 -44.29 51.23 -51.86
N GLY A 274 -43.94 51.14 -50.58
CA GLY A 274 -44.25 49.99 -49.73
C GLY A 274 -43.21 48.86 -49.73
N GLU A 275 -42.13 48.98 -50.51
CA GLU A 275 -40.93 48.12 -50.39
C GLU A 275 -40.00 48.60 -49.25
N PRO A 276 -39.02 47.78 -48.83
CA PRO A 276 -38.15 48.09 -47.69
C PRO A 276 -37.48 49.46 -47.73
N ILE A 277 -37.00 49.90 -48.89
CA ILE A 277 -36.31 51.20 -49.04
C ILE A 277 -37.26 52.37 -48.78
N TRP A 278 -38.48 52.31 -49.33
CA TRP A 278 -39.49 53.32 -49.11
C TRP A 278 -39.95 53.35 -47.64
N LYS A 279 -40.03 52.19 -46.97
CA LYS A 279 -40.36 52.13 -45.55
C LYS A 279 -39.32 52.81 -44.67
N MET A 280 -38.02 52.60 -44.94
CA MET A 280 -36.96 53.30 -44.21
C MET A 280 -37.06 54.82 -44.36
N LEU A 281 -37.36 55.31 -45.57
CA LEU A 281 -37.62 56.73 -45.81
C LEU A 281 -38.83 57.23 -45.00
N PHE A 282 -39.93 56.47 -45.01
CA PHE A 282 -41.16 56.84 -44.33
C PHE A 282 -41.01 56.82 -42.80
N GLU A 283 -40.29 55.85 -42.24
CA GLU A 283 -39.97 55.80 -40.81
C GLU A 283 -39.06 56.96 -40.39
N ALA A 284 -38.09 57.35 -41.22
CA ALA A 284 -37.27 58.53 -40.96
C ALA A 284 -38.12 59.81 -40.98
N ALA A 285 -39.08 59.91 -41.91
CA ALA A 285 -40.03 61.01 -41.98
C ALA A 285 -40.95 61.06 -40.75
N ARG A 286 -41.45 59.90 -40.30
CA ARG A 286 -42.22 59.77 -39.05
C ARG A 286 -41.42 60.27 -37.86
N ARG A 287 -40.18 59.79 -37.70
CA ARG A 287 -39.30 60.22 -36.60
C ARG A 287 -39.03 61.72 -36.64
N TYR A 288 -38.75 62.28 -37.81
CA TYR A 288 -38.58 63.73 -37.93
C TYR A 288 -39.84 64.51 -37.56
N SER A 289 -41.03 64.00 -37.93
CA SER A 289 -42.30 64.58 -37.51
C SER A 289 -42.46 64.58 -35.99
N GLU A 290 -42.26 63.43 -35.34
CA GLU A 290 -42.51 63.26 -33.90
C GLU A 290 -41.41 63.85 -33.02
N GLU A 291 -40.16 63.89 -33.49
CA GLU A 291 -39.01 64.37 -32.69
C GLU A 291 -38.72 65.86 -32.91
N VAL A 292 -39.07 66.44 -34.08
CA VAL A 292 -38.62 67.79 -34.46
C VAL A 292 -39.73 68.68 -35.02
N ALA A 293 -40.44 68.25 -36.07
CA ALA A 293 -41.37 69.14 -36.78
C ALA A 293 -42.68 69.38 -36.01
N TYR A 294 -43.20 68.35 -35.35
CA TYR A 294 -44.44 68.35 -34.57
C TYR A 294 -44.31 67.55 -33.26
N PRO A 295 -43.49 67.99 -32.28
CA PRO A 295 -43.12 67.18 -31.12
C PRO A 295 -44.27 66.77 -30.19
N GLU A 296 -45.37 67.51 -30.21
CA GLU A 296 -46.54 67.25 -29.35
C GLU A 296 -47.61 66.41 -30.05
N HIS A 297 -47.40 65.97 -31.29
CA HIS A 297 -48.43 65.36 -32.12
C HIS A 297 -47.98 64.01 -32.68
N ALA A 298 -48.84 63.00 -32.56
CA ALA A 298 -48.57 61.66 -33.08
C ALA A 298 -48.63 61.65 -34.62
N PHE A 299 -47.77 60.87 -35.25
CA PHE A 299 -47.77 60.76 -36.70
C PHE A 299 -48.88 59.81 -37.21
N PRO A 300 -49.58 60.15 -38.31
CA PRO A 300 -49.45 61.39 -39.07
C PRO A 300 -50.29 62.52 -38.47
N HIS A 301 -49.65 63.68 -38.25
CA HIS A 301 -50.36 64.91 -37.94
C HIS A 301 -50.77 65.61 -39.24
N THR A 302 -52.08 65.78 -39.44
CA THR A 302 -52.65 66.27 -40.71
C THR A 302 -53.41 67.58 -40.59
N ASP A 303 -53.72 68.03 -39.37
CA ASP A 303 -54.53 69.22 -39.12
C ASP A 303 -53.65 70.47 -39.21
N ASP A 304 -53.96 71.40 -40.13
CA ASP A 304 -53.17 72.62 -40.39
C ASP A 304 -51.66 72.38 -40.59
N ALA A 305 -51.30 71.18 -41.06
CA ALA A 305 -49.93 70.71 -41.18
C ALA A 305 -49.40 70.75 -42.62
N VAL A 306 -48.07 70.82 -42.74
CA VAL A 306 -47.35 70.65 -44.01
C VAL A 306 -46.65 69.29 -44.04
N CYS A 307 -46.55 68.70 -45.23
CA CYS A 307 -45.92 67.41 -45.42
C CYS A 307 -44.43 67.49 -45.06
N VAL A 308 -43.97 66.69 -44.11
CA VAL A 308 -42.57 66.66 -43.66
C VAL A 308 -41.55 66.27 -44.75
N LEU A 309 -42.01 65.70 -45.88
CA LEU A 309 -41.15 65.32 -47.01
C LEU A 309 -41.08 66.40 -48.10
N CYS A 310 -42.23 66.96 -48.52
CA CYS A 310 -42.29 67.92 -49.64
C CYS A 310 -42.61 69.37 -49.22
N GLN A 311 -42.88 69.63 -47.94
CA GLN A 311 -43.18 70.93 -47.34
C GLN A 311 -44.43 71.64 -47.91
N GLN A 312 -45.32 70.90 -48.59
CA GLN A 312 -46.60 71.40 -49.11
C GLN A 312 -47.75 71.14 -48.12
N SER A 313 -48.84 71.90 -48.23
CA SER A 313 -50.07 71.67 -47.44
C SER A 313 -50.61 70.25 -47.66
N LEU A 314 -51.02 69.59 -46.58
CA LEU A 314 -51.46 68.19 -46.60
C LEU A 314 -52.92 67.97 -47.07
N ALA A 315 -53.66 69.01 -47.46
CA ALA A 315 -55.10 68.94 -47.79
C ALA A 315 -55.54 67.65 -48.53
N ASP A 316 -55.10 67.46 -49.78
CA ASP A 316 -55.45 66.28 -50.59
C ASP A 316 -54.60 65.04 -50.25
N GLY A 317 -53.47 65.22 -49.54
CA GLY A 317 -52.49 64.18 -49.21
C GLY A 317 -52.72 63.50 -47.86
N ALA A 318 -53.52 64.07 -46.98
CA ALA A 318 -53.76 63.59 -45.62
C ALA A 318 -54.34 62.16 -45.58
N PRO A 319 -55.36 61.79 -46.39
CA PRO A 319 -55.85 60.41 -46.44
C PRO A 319 -54.79 59.41 -46.92
N ARG A 320 -53.95 59.83 -47.88
CA ARG A 320 -52.85 59.00 -48.40
C ARG A 320 -51.78 58.77 -47.34
N LEU A 321 -51.43 59.82 -46.57
CA LEU A 321 -50.46 59.75 -45.48
C LEU A 321 -50.95 58.82 -44.35
N ALA A 322 -52.23 58.90 -43.98
CA ALA A 322 -52.86 57.98 -43.02
C ALA A 322 -52.85 56.53 -43.51
N ARG A 323 -53.14 56.30 -44.79
CA ARG A 323 -53.07 54.96 -45.40
C ARG A 323 -51.65 54.40 -45.38
N PHE A 324 -50.64 55.22 -45.65
CA PHE A 324 -49.23 54.83 -45.56
C PHE A 324 -48.84 54.42 -44.14
N GLU A 325 -49.21 55.20 -43.12
CA GLU A 325 -48.93 54.83 -41.72
C GLU A 325 -49.64 53.54 -41.33
N GLN A 326 -50.91 53.36 -41.73
CA GLN A 326 -51.65 52.12 -41.46
C GLN A 326 -50.99 50.90 -42.08
N PHE A 327 -50.47 51.02 -43.31
CA PHE A 327 -49.74 49.95 -43.98
C PHE A 327 -48.42 49.60 -43.27
N ILE A 328 -47.69 50.61 -42.78
CA ILE A 328 -46.45 50.36 -42.02
C ILE A 328 -46.75 49.75 -40.65
N ARG A 329 -47.84 50.16 -39.99
CA ARG A 329 -48.30 49.56 -38.74
C ARG A 329 -48.97 48.20 -38.93
N ALA A 330 -49.30 47.80 -40.16
CA ALA A 330 -49.94 46.51 -40.41
C ALA A 330 -49.05 45.34 -39.97
N ASP A 331 -49.70 44.30 -39.44
CA ASP A 331 -49.03 43.15 -38.81
C ASP A 331 -47.99 42.49 -39.72
N ALA A 332 -48.23 42.43 -41.03
CA ALA A 332 -47.32 41.79 -41.99
C ALA A 332 -45.96 42.52 -42.10
N ALA A 333 -45.95 43.86 -42.08
CA ALA A 333 -44.72 44.64 -42.16
C ALA A 333 -43.91 44.52 -40.86
N THR A 334 -44.58 44.64 -39.71
CA THR A 334 -43.96 44.49 -38.40
C THR A 334 -43.42 43.08 -38.19
N ALA A 335 -44.16 42.05 -38.61
CA ALA A 335 -43.73 40.66 -38.53
C ALA A 335 -42.48 40.38 -39.38
N ALA A 336 -42.42 40.91 -40.61
CA ALA A 336 -41.25 40.77 -41.48
C ALA A 336 -39.99 41.43 -40.89
N GLN A 337 -40.12 42.64 -40.36
CA GLN A 337 -38.99 43.32 -39.72
C GLN A 337 -38.51 42.56 -38.47
N LYS A 338 -39.43 42.07 -37.63
CA LYS A 338 -39.10 41.25 -36.46
C LYS A 338 -38.38 39.97 -36.84
N ALA A 339 -38.83 39.28 -37.90
CA ALA A 339 -38.19 38.05 -38.38
C ALA A 339 -36.78 38.31 -38.94
N ARG A 340 -36.57 39.39 -39.71
CA ARG A 340 -35.23 39.80 -40.18
C ARG A 340 -34.28 40.12 -39.03
N ASN A 341 -34.76 40.87 -38.03
CA ASN A 341 -33.96 41.19 -36.85
C ASN A 341 -33.59 39.94 -36.05
N ALA A 342 -34.51 38.97 -35.91
CA ALA A 342 -34.24 37.70 -35.25
C ALA A 342 -33.22 36.85 -36.01
N LEU A 343 -33.31 36.79 -37.34
CA LEU A 343 -32.32 36.11 -38.18
C LEU A 343 -30.94 36.78 -38.05
N LYS A 344 -30.87 38.11 -38.19
CA LYS A 344 -29.61 38.86 -38.03
C LYS A 344 -28.97 38.62 -36.67
N ALA A 345 -29.74 38.71 -35.58
CA ALA A 345 -29.24 38.43 -34.24
C ALA A 345 -28.77 36.98 -34.06
N GLY A 346 -29.40 36.02 -34.73
CA GLY A 346 -28.96 34.62 -34.75
C GLY A 346 -27.62 34.43 -35.48
N VAL A 347 -27.49 35.04 -36.65
CA VAL A 347 -26.25 35.05 -37.45
C VAL A 347 -25.10 35.72 -36.70
N ASP A 348 -25.35 36.87 -36.08
CA ASP A 348 -24.35 37.61 -35.30
C ASP A 348 -23.83 36.78 -34.13
N LYS A 349 -24.71 36.05 -33.42
CA LYS A 349 -24.32 35.14 -32.33
C LYS A 349 -23.42 34.00 -32.79
N ILE A 350 -23.73 33.39 -33.94
CA ILE A 350 -22.92 32.30 -34.51
C ILE A 350 -21.57 32.82 -35.01
N THR A 351 -21.56 34.01 -35.61
CA THR A 351 -20.35 34.64 -36.15
C THR A 351 -19.38 35.04 -35.04
N THR A 352 -19.90 35.59 -33.94
CA THR A 352 -19.09 36.04 -32.80
C THR A 352 -18.69 34.93 -31.82
N ALA A 353 -19.30 33.73 -31.93
CA ALA A 353 -18.98 32.60 -31.07
C ALA A 353 -17.51 32.15 -31.24
N VAL A 354 -16.83 31.93 -30.12
CA VAL A 354 -15.47 31.37 -30.10
C VAL A 354 -15.57 29.85 -30.19
N LEU A 355 -15.16 29.30 -31.33
CA LEU A 355 -15.22 27.86 -31.61
C LEU A 355 -13.86 27.16 -31.65
N SER A 356 -12.79 27.94 -31.81
CA SER A 356 -11.41 27.47 -31.78
C SER A 356 -10.56 28.42 -30.95
N GLN A 357 -9.59 27.87 -30.21
CA GLN A 357 -8.63 28.67 -29.47
C GLN A 357 -7.28 27.96 -29.47
N GLU A 358 -6.22 28.74 -29.69
CA GLU A 358 -4.86 28.24 -29.67
C GLU A 358 -4.56 27.48 -28.37
N MET A 359 -4.07 26.26 -28.52
CA MET A 359 -3.69 25.40 -27.42
C MET A 359 -2.27 25.72 -26.99
N GLN A 360 -2.08 26.02 -25.72
CA GLN A 360 -0.75 26.29 -25.16
C GLN A 360 0.15 25.06 -25.31
N ALA A 361 1.44 25.28 -25.59
CA ALA A 361 2.41 24.20 -25.78
C ALA A 361 2.51 23.25 -24.56
N SER A 362 2.41 23.80 -23.34
CA SER A 362 2.39 23.01 -22.10
C SER A 362 1.21 22.03 -22.05
N LEU A 363 0.01 22.50 -22.38
CA LEU A 363 -1.20 21.69 -22.44
C LEU A 363 -1.14 20.66 -23.57
N SER A 364 -0.56 21.03 -24.72
CA SER A 364 -0.34 20.08 -25.82
C SER A 364 0.58 18.94 -25.41
N HIS A 365 1.70 19.23 -24.74
CA HIS A 365 2.60 18.18 -24.24
C HIS A 365 1.95 17.30 -23.17
N GLU A 366 1.14 17.90 -22.30
CA GLU A 366 0.41 17.18 -21.26
C GLU A 366 -0.62 16.21 -21.86
N LEU A 367 -1.40 16.65 -22.85
CA LEU A 367 -2.35 15.79 -23.56
C LEU A 367 -1.67 14.68 -24.36
N GLU A 368 -0.53 14.96 -25.01
CA GLU A 368 0.26 13.95 -25.72
C GLU A 368 0.78 12.85 -24.76
N ALA A 369 1.21 13.25 -23.56
CA ALA A 369 1.68 12.31 -22.54
C ALA A 369 0.56 11.42 -21.97
N LEU A 370 -0.69 11.91 -21.96
CA LEU A 370 -1.87 11.12 -21.56
C LEU A 370 -2.27 10.13 -22.66
N GLU A 371 -2.35 10.61 -23.90
CA GLU A 371 -2.67 9.78 -25.06
C GLU A 371 -2.01 10.37 -26.32
N ASN A 372 -1.15 9.56 -26.94
CA ASN A 372 -0.43 9.96 -28.15
C ASN A 372 -1.41 10.40 -29.26
N GLY A 373 -1.18 11.57 -29.85
CA GLY A 373 -2.01 12.14 -30.91
C GLY A 373 -3.28 12.86 -30.46
N LEU A 374 -3.57 12.92 -29.15
CA LEU A 374 -4.73 13.63 -28.61
C LEU A 374 -4.77 15.13 -28.94
N PRO A 375 -3.66 15.90 -28.87
CA PRO A 375 -3.62 17.29 -29.30
C PRO A 375 -4.03 17.51 -30.76
N ALA A 376 -3.60 16.60 -31.65
CA ALA A 376 -3.94 16.64 -33.07
C ALA A 376 -5.44 16.39 -33.27
N LEU A 377 -6.05 15.48 -32.51
CA LEU A 377 -7.50 15.24 -32.54
C LEU A 377 -8.30 16.46 -32.08
N VAL A 378 -7.88 17.13 -31.00
CA VAL A 378 -8.52 18.37 -30.53
C VAL A 378 -8.47 19.45 -31.61
N THR A 379 -7.30 19.64 -32.22
CA THR A 379 -7.12 20.64 -33.29
C THR A 379 -7.95 20.32 -34.53
N ALA A 380 -8.02 19.04 -34.93
CA ALA A 380 -8.85 18.58 -36.04
C ALA A 380 -10.36 18.76 -35.74
N PHE A 381 -10.77 18.53 -34.50
CA PHE A 381 -12.14 18.75 -34.04
C PHE A 381 -12.55 20.23 -34.16
N GLU A 382 -11.74 21.14 -33.60
CA GLU A 382 -11.98 22.59 -33.69
C GLU A 382 -12.03 23.06 -35.15
N ALA A 383 -11.11 22.60 -36.00
CA ALA A 383 -11.13 22.88 -37.44
C ALA A 383 -12.41 22.38 -38.12
N SER A 384 -12.93 21.21 -37.72
CA SER A 384 -14.17 20.65 -38.29
C SER A 384 -15.41 21.48 -37.92
N ILE A 385 -15.45 22.00 -36.68
CA ILE A 385 -16.52 22.90 -36.22
C ILE A 385 -16.47 24.22 -37.00
N GLU A 386 -15.27 24.74 -37.25
CA GLU A 386 -15.08 25.96 -38.04
C GLU A 386 -15.51 25.83 -39.50
N VAL A 387 -15.26 24.68 -40.12
CA VAL A 387 -15.79 24.36 -41.46
C VAL A 387 -17.32 24.36 -41.44
N LYS A 388 -17.94 23.78 -40.40
CA LYS A 388 -19.41 23.77 -40.27
C LYS A 388 -19.99 25.16 -40.06
N ARG A 389 -19.39 26.00 -39.21
CA ARG A 389 -19.81 27.40 -39.03
C ARG A 389 -19.84 28.13 -40.36
N ARG A 390 -18.77 28.02 -41.15
CA ARG A 390 -18.70 28.64 -42.48
C ARG A 390 -19.81 28.15 -43.39
N ALA A 391 -20.04 26.83 -43.45
CA ALA A 391 -21.13 26.27 -44.24
C ALA A 391 -22.52 26.77 -43.80
N MET A 392 -22.76 26.88 -42.48
CA MET A 392 -24.01 27.42 -41.93
C MET A 392 -24.22 28.88 -42.34
N LEU A 393 -23.18 29.72 -42.26
CA LEU A 393 -23.27 31.13 -42.63
C LEU A 393 -23.47 31.31 -44.15
N THR A 394 -22.74 30.57 -44.97
CA THR A 394 -22.92 30.59 -46.44
C THR A 394 -24.32 30.12 -46.86
N ALA A 395 -24.91 29.15 -46.16
CA ALA A 395 -26.28 28.71 -46.43
C ALA A 395 -27.32 29.81 -46.15
N VAL A 396 -27.08 30.68 -45.16
CA VAL A 396 -27.93 31.85 -44.90
C VAL A 396 -27.79 32.88 -46.02
N ASP A 397 -26.56 33.18 -46.45
CA ASP A 397 -26.30 34.18 -47.50
C ASP A 397 -26.88 33.79 -48.86
N THR A 398 -26.89 32.49 -49.18
CA THR A 398 -27.38 31.97 -50.47
C THR A 398 -28.90 31.76 -50.50
N GLY A 399 -29.62 31.93 -49.39
CA GLY A 399 -31.07 31.73 -49.31
C GLY A 399 -31.52 30.28 -49.50
N ASN A 400 -30.59 29.34 -49.67
CA ASN A 400 -30.86 27.91 -49.81
C ASN A 400 -30.53 27.22 -48.47
N GLY A 401 -31.55 27.05 -47.63
CA GLY A 401 -31.49 26.26 -46.39
C GLY A 401 -31.21 24.76 -46.58
N THR A 402 -30.73 24.33 -47.74
CA THR A 402 -30.60 22.93 -48.14
C THR A 402 -29.16 22.42 -48.20
N CYS A 403 -28.14 23.28 -48.10
CA CYS A 403 -26.73 22.85 -48.18
C CYS A 403 -26.00 22.90 -46.83
N TYR A 404 -26.58 22.26 -45.82
CA TYR A 404 -25.83 21.94 -44.61
C TYR A 404 -25.12 20.60 -44.86
N LEU A 405 -23.81 20.65 -45.13
CA LEU A 405 -22.99 19.45 -45.34
C LEU A 405 -23.34 18.40 -44.26
N PRO A 406 -23.67 17.15 -44.65
CA PRO A 406 -23.94 16.10 -43.68
C PRO A 406 -22.74 15.97 -42.75
N CYS A 407 -23.02 15.82 -41.45
CA CYS A 407 -22.00 15.59 -40.45
C CYS A 407 -21.13 14.41 -40.89
N ARG A 408 -19.92 14.66 -41.41
CA ARG A 408 -18.85 13.67 -41.23
C ARG A 408 -18.82 13.40 -39.74
N LYS A 409 -18.87 12.13 -39.34
CA LYS A 409 -18.73 11.72 -37.93
C LYS A 409 -17.51 12.47 -37.41
N ILE A 410 -17.75 13.50 -36.62
CA ILE A 410 -16.67 14.26 -36.03
C ILE A 410 -16.00 13.27 -35.10
N PRO A 411 -14.69 13.02 -35.19
CA PRO A 411 -13.99 12.20 -34.22
C PRO A 411 -14.15 12.90 -32.87
N VAL A 412 -15.08 12.39 -32.08
CA VAL A 412 -15.37 12.83 -30.73
C VAL A 412 -14.08 12.49 -29.94
N PRO A 413 -13.31 13.48 -29.47
CA PRO A 413 -11.99 13.22 -28.88
C PRO A 413 -12.13 12.25 -27.71
N SER A 414 -11.19 11.32 -27.52
CA SER A 414 -11.21 10.35 -26.41
C SER A 414 -11.29 10.98 -25.00
N LEU A 415 -11.13 12.31 -24.89
CA LEU A 415 -11.32 13.14 -23.71
C LEU A 415 -12.59 12.80 -22.89
N TRP A 416 -13.69 12.36 -23.52
CA TRP A 416 -14.92 11.96 -22.78
C TRP A 416 -14.73 10.73 -21.89
N ARG A 417 -13.72 9.89 -22.14
CA ARG A 417 -13.39 8.78 -21.25
C ARG A 417 -12.83 9.25 -19.91
N TRP A 418 -12.30 10.48 -19.87
CA TRP A 418 -11.60 11.04 -18.73
C TRP A 418 -12.46 12.05 -17.93
N SER A 419 -13.63 12.45 -18.44
CA SER A 419 -14.54 13.37 -17.74
C SER A 419 -15.61 12.68 -16.89
N THR A 420 -15.79 11.36 -17.04
CA THR A 420 -16.79 10.55 -16.32
C THR A 420 -16.20 9.53 -15.33
N GLY A 421 -14.93 9.68 -14.96
CA GLY A 421 -14.22 8.80 -14.02
C GLY A 421 -14.21 9.35 -12.60
#